data_AF-A0A955YQE7-F1
#
_entry.id   AF-A0A955YQE7-F1
#
_cell.length_a   1.000
_cell.length_b   1.000
_cell.length_c   1.000
_cell.angle_alpha   90.00
_cell.angle_beta   90.00
_cell.angle_gamma   90.00
#
_symmetry.space_group_name_H-M   'P 1'
#
loop_
_entity.id
_entity.type
_entity.pdbx_description
1 polymer ?
#
loop_
_entity_poly.entity_id
_entity_poly.type
_entity_poly.pdbx_seq_one_letter_code
_entity_poly.pdbx_strand_id
1 'polypeptide(L)'
;MAWRLHSWATVGRRSTAAFLFSLVAVGGCAAPVAPWDIPGQIATSDESTSLIGGQEAPVEAVQATLNVEGECTAARVGPRHILIAAHCVQAEDGTKLLPAVAPIYLPGAKIRVTAANSLGRVRWSHLTVARTHVHPAWFDQCSLSGCGFDHALRGEAPPDLAIIETVEEPPGAIAKIDFEPVRPGEKLIINGYGCEATALRPDPAEGLKYARTKVIAGTVGLDAQYSYFETPGRAGDGAASLCPGDSGGPVYREGNPLRIVGVNSYYTFDDDSGVSETNLHARLSGGNHRVSSWIEHVFAPLPSTCEGIARYSPGTLPETKTLFGRVGDLVRIGCAIEGHAPAPSDVRTWTLRLSQGADVTDFAEAMLAEAEASLPESPDAFVAALWNQGLGTELHGAWVDYYAGLLRKGTLSRSEFVVTFAGSDPFRDRVDPAWR
;
A
#
# COMPACT_ATOMS: atom_id res chain seq x y z
N MET A 1 12.72 21.09 4.12
CA MET A 1 12.93 21.10 2.65
C MET A 1 11.80 21.96 2.10
N ALA A 2 12.10 23.07 1.44
CA ALA A 2 11.07 23.96 0.90
C ALA A 2 10.74 23.53 -0.55
N TRP A 3 9.50 23.10 -0.78
CA TRP A 3 8.98 22.75 -2.10
C TRP A 3 9.08 23.96 -3.05
N ARG A 4 9.75 23.79 -4.19
CA ARG A 4 9.66 24.71 -5.34
C ARG A 4 8.73 24.08 -6.38
N LEU A 5 7.47 24.50 -6.37
CA LEU A 5 6.53 24.21 -7.45
C LEU A 5 7.08 24.80 -8.75
N HIS A 6 7.37 23.94 -9.72
CA HIS A 6 7.66 24.36 -11.09
C HIS A 6 6.34 24.67 -11.78
N SER A 7 6.26 25.88 -12.34
CA SER A 7 5.14 26.39 -13.14
C SER A 7 4.90 25.53 -14.39
N TRP A 8 3.69 25.04 -14.56
CA TRP A 8 3.26 24.38 -15.80
C TRP A 8 2.74 25.40 -16.81
N ALA A 9 3.19 25.26 -18.06
CA ALA A 9 2.75 26.05 -19.19
C ALA A 9 1.48 25.43 -19.81
N THR A 10 0.57 26.33 -20.19
CA THR A 10 -0.74 26.10 -20.81
C THR A 10 -0.70 25.19 -22.04
N VAL A 11 -1.48 24.10 -22.02
CA VAL A 11 -1.82 23.32 -23.23
C VAL A 11 -3.02 23.99 -23.92
N GLY A 12 -2.81 24.38 -25.17
CA GLY A 12 -3.72 25.20 -25.96
C GLY A 12 -5.08 24.57 -26.24
N ARG A 13 -6.13 25.39 -26.09
CA ARG A 13 -7.51 25.15 -26.58
C ARG A 13 -7.50 24.85 -28.08
N ARG A 14 -8.15 23.76 -28.49
CA ARG A 14 -8.65 23.58 -29.87
C ARG A 14 -10.16 23.85 -29.92
N SER A 15 -10.52 24.53 -31.00
CA SER A 15 -11.80 25.18 -31.27
C SER A 15 -12.99 24.22 -31.37
N THR A 16 -14.14 24.80 -31.03
CA THR A 16 -15.51 24.31 -31.17
C THR A 16 -15.87 23.84 -32.58
N ALA A 17 -16.48 22.65 -32.68
CA ALA A 17 -17.31 22.26 -33.80
C ALA A 17 -18.73 21.95 -33.28
N ALA A 18 -19.68 22.81 -33.62
CA ALA A 18 -21.09 22.64 -33.32
C ALA A 18 -21.67 21.50 -34.20
N PHE A 19 -22.16 20.44 -33.56
CA PHE A 19 -23.05 19.48 -34.18
C PHE A 19 -24.47 19.72 -33.67
N LEU A 20 -25.34 20.19 -34.56
CA LEU A 20 -26.78 20.20 -34.39
C LEU A 20 -27.30 18.76 -34.41
N PHE A 21 -27.90 18.31 -33.31
CA PHE A 21 -28.75 17.12 -33.28
C PHE A 21 -30.21 17.53 -33.07
N SER A 22 -31.04 17.10 -34.00
CA SER A 22 -32.50 17.26 -34.00
C SER A 22 -33.14 16.44 -32.88
N LEU A 23 -33.97 17.09 -32.06
CA LEU A 23 -34.85 16.48 -31.07
C LEU A 23 -36.04 15.80 -31.77
N VAL A 24 -36.21 14.49 -31.53
CA VAL A 24 -37.48 13.77 -31.71
C VAL A 24 -38.10 13.64 -30.31
N ALA A 25 -39.22 14.34 -30.10
CA ALA A 25 -40.01 14.24 -28.87
C ALA A 25 -40.94 13.03 -28.97
N VAL A 26 -40.80 12.08 -28.04
CA VAL A 26 -41.83 11.07 -27.76
C VAL A 26 -42.36 11.34 -26.36
N GLY A 27 -43.63 11.74 -26.28
CA GLY A 27 -44.33 12.03 -25.03
C GLY A 27 -44.71 10.75 -24.29
N GLY A 28 -44.26 10.64 -23.04
CA GLY A 28 -44.74 9.67 -22.07
C GLY A 28 -45.21 10.42 -20.82
N CYS A 29 -46.46 10.22 -20.43
CA CYS A 29 -47.06 10.82 -19.24
C CYS A 29 -46.44 10.23 -17.98
N ALA A 30 -45.78 11.06 -17.15
CA ALA A 30 -45.40 10.71 -15.79
C ALA A 30 -46.34 11.43 -14.80
N ALA A 31 -46.96 10.65 -13.91
CA ALA A 31 -47.84 11.15 -12.86
C ALA A 31 -47.04 11.94 -11.78
N PRO A 32 -47.64 12.94 -11.12
CA PRO A 32 -46.96 13.72 -10.10
C PRO A 32 -46.79 12.88 -8.82
N VAL A 33 -45.55 12.68 -8.40
CA VAL A 33 -45.21 12.19 -7.07
C VAL A 33 -45.18 13.39 -6.13
N ALA A 34 -45.99 13.36 -5.08
CA ALA A 34 -46.05 14.40 -4.07
C ALA A 34 -44.70 14.54 -3.32
N PRO A 35 -44.26 15.77 -3.01
CA PRO A 35 -43.05 15.99 -2.21
C PRO A 35 -43.30 15.58 -0.76
N TRP A 36 -42.37 14.80 -0.21
CA TRP A 36 -42.30 14.53 1.23
C TRP A 36 -41.65 15.74 1.90
N ASP A 37 -42.44 16.48 2.68
CA ASP A 37 -41.96 17.49 3.62
C ASP A 37 -41.16 16.83 4.75
N ILE A 38 -39.84 17.06 4.78
CA ILE A 38 -39.01 16.83 5.97
C ILE A 38 -38.78 18.21 6.61
N PRO A 39 -39.34 18.50 7.80
CA PRO A 39 -39.04 19.72 8.52
C PRO A 39 -37.66 19.58 9.17
N GLY A 40 -36.69 20.31 8.63
CA GLY A 40 -35.34 20.41 9.17
C GLY A 40 -34.56 21.46 8.39
N GLN A 41 -34.74 22.72 8.77
CA GLN A 41 -33.93 23.85 8.28
C GLN A 41 -32.44 23.49 8.39
N ILE A 42 -31.78 23.29 7.26
CA ILE A 42 -30.32 23.33 7.17
C ILE A 42 -29.97 24.80 7.38
N ALA A 43 -29.44 25.12 8.56
CA ALA A 43 -28.88 26.42 8.82
C ALA A 43 -27.73 26.65 7.85
N THR A 44 -27.92 27.58 6.91
CA THR A 44 -26.83 28.21 6.17
C THR A 44 -26.21 29.22 7.12
N SER A 45 -25.13 28.85 7.82
CA SER A 45 -24.37 29.79 8.64
C SER A 45 -22.90 29.43 8.68
N ASP A 46 -22.13 30.44 8.26
CA ASP A 46 -20.72 30.75 8.52
C ASP A 46 -19.65 30.03 7.71
N GLU A 47 -19.12 30.78 6.73
CA GLU A 47 -17.83 30.54 6.08
C GLU A 47 -16.67 30.68 7.09
N SER A 48 -16.09 29.56 7.53
CA SER A 48 -14.67 29.35 7.92
C SER A 48 -14.54 27.98 8.61
N THR A 49 -13.51 27.13 8.48
CA THR A 49 -12.30 27.00 7.66
C THR A 49 -11.77 25.54 7.80
N SER A 50 -11.10 25.09 6.73
CA SER A 50 -10.04 24.06 6.58
C SER A 50 -10.39 22.56 6.41
N LEU A 51 -9.57 21.83 5.60
CA LEU A 51 -9.91 21.35 4.23
C LEU A 51 -10.41 22.53 3.38
N ILE A 52 -10.05 22.71 2.11
CA ILE A 52 -10.52 23.93 1.40
C ILE A 52 -12.06 23.84 1.25
N GLY A 53 -12.80 24.48 2.17
CA GLY A 53 -14.25 24.30 2.35
C GLY A 53 -14.71 23.26 3.39
N GLY A 54 -13.83 22.71 4.23
CA GLY A 54 -14.17 21.78 5.32
C GLY A 54 -14.33 22.44 6.70
N GLN A 55 -14.56 21.61 7.71
CA GLN A 55 -14.76 22.01 9.11
C GLN A 55 -13.83 21.24 10.07
N GLU A 56 -13.62 21.78 11.27
CA GLU A 56 -12.88 21.09 12.32
C GLU A 56 -13.51 19.74 12.67
N ALA A 57 -12.68 18.69 12.68
CA ALA A 57 -13.15 17.37 13.07
C ALA A 57 -13.50 17.37 14.56
N PRO A 58 -14.72 16.96 14.96
CA PRO A 58 -14.95 16.67 16.36
C PRO A 58 -14.09 15.45 16.75
N VAL A 59 -13.73 15.37 18.03
CA VAL A 59 -12.79 14.36 18.57
C VAL A 59 -13.23 12.94 18.23
N GLU A 60 -14.53 12.71 18.12
CA GLU A 60 -15.15 11.42 17.83
C GLU A 60 -15.30 11.08 16.34
N ALA A 61 -15.22 12.05 15.42
CA ALA A 61 -15.57 11.79 14.02
C ALA A 61 -14.56 10.94 13.27
N VAL A 62 -13.27 11.02 13.58
CA VAL A 62 -12.21 10.40 12.74
C VAL A 62 -11.03 9.94 13.60
N GLN A 63 -11.33 9.24 14.70
CA GLN A 63 -10.37 8.87 15.76
C GLN A 63 -9.18 8.00 15.32
N ALA A 64 -9.26 7.37 14.15
CA ALA A 64 -8.17 6.58 13.60
C ALA A 64 -7.23 7.38 12.70
N THR A 65 -7.59 8.62 12.36
CA THR A 65 -6.76 9.47 11.51
C THR A 65 -5.52 9.94 12.27
N LEU A 66 -4.37 9.87 11.59
CA LEU A 66 -3.07 10.25 12.10
C LEU A 66 -2.49 11.36 11.23
N ASN A 67 -1.81 12.32 11.86
CA ASN A 67 -0.82 13.15 11.21
C ASN A 67 0.51 12.41 11.26
N VAL A 68 1.15 12.22 10.11
CA VAL A 68 2.54 11.76 10.00
C VAL A 68 3.39 13.00 9.76
N GLU A 69 4.30 13.27 10.68
CA GLU A 69 5.15 14.44 10.57
C GLU A 69 5.98 14.36 9.27
N GLY A 70 5.94 15.44 8.50
CA GLY A 70 6.55 15.48 7.17
C GLY A 70 5.55 15.46 6.01
N GLU A 71 4.31 15.92 6.24
CA GLU A 71 3.33 16.31 5.21
C GLU A 71 2.39 15.20 4.71
N CYS A 72 2.12 14.15 5.48
CA CYS A 72 1.05 13.21 5.13
C CYS A 72 0.07 12.97 6.27
N THR A 73 -1.16 12.64 5.88
CA THR A 73 -2.18 12.07 6.76
C THR A 73 -2.13 10.54 6.61
N ALA A 74 -2.55 9.81 7.62
CA ALA A 74 -2.63 8.35 7.58
C ALA A 74 -3.78 7.84 8.46
N ALA A 75 -3.96 6.52 8.54
CA ALA A 75 -4.95 5.91 9.42
C ALA A 75 -4.40 4.70 10.18
N ARG A 76 -4.68 4.62 11.49
CA ARG A 76 -4.43 3.41 12.27
C ARG A 76 -5.46 2.34 11.92
N VAL A 77 -5.01 1.25 11.31
CA VAL A 77 -5.85 0.15 10.79
C VAL A 77 -5.58 -1.19 11.49
N GLY A 78 -4.62 -1.21 12.42
CA GLY A 78 -4.39 -2.34 13.31
C GLY A 78 -3.58 -1.93 14.55
N PRO A 79 -3.25 -2.88 15.44
CA PRO A 79 -2.48 -2.59 16.63
C PRO A 79 -1.14 -1.91 16.32
N ARG A 80 -0.51 -2.29 15.21
CA ARG A 80 0.81 -1.82 14.74
C ARG A 80 0.84 -1.49 13.25
N HIS A 81 -0.31 -1.19 12.65
CA HIS A 81 -0.44 -0.96 11.21
C HIS A 81 -1.04 0.41 10.94
N ILE A 82 -0.37 1.16 10.09
CA ILE A 82 -0.77 2.49 9.61
C ILE A 82 -0.98 2.40 8.09
N LEU A 83 -2.19 2.63 7.61
CA LEU A 83 -2.53 2.74 6.19
C LEU A 83 -2.24 4.17 5.73
N ILE A 84 -1.56 4.31 4.60
CA ILE A 84 -1.12 5.58 4.03
C ILE A 84 -1.03 5.47 2.50
N ALA A 85 -0.87 6.59 1.80
CA ALA A 85 -0.58 6.59 0.37
C ALA A 85 0.86 6.11 0.11
N ALA A 86 1.09 5.42 -1.02
CA ALA A 86 2.40 4.94 -1.41
C ALA A 86 3.37 6.09 -1.69
N HIS A 87 2.92 7.15 -2.36
CA HIS A 87 3.77 8.31 -2.65
C HIS A 87 4.29 9.01 -1.39
N CYS A 88 3.58 8.90 -0.25
CA CYS A 88 4.04 9.45 1.04
C CYS A 88 5.26 8.73 1.62
N VAL A 89 5.47 7.46 1.26
CA VAL A 89 6.56 6.63 1.80
C VAL A 89 7.65 6.32 0.77
N GLN A 90 7.44 6.75 -0.47
CA GLN A 90 8.33 6.52 -1.59
C GLN A 90 9.52 7.49 -1.56
N ALA A 91 10.69 7.01 -1.95
CA ALA A 91 11.87 7.84 -2.14
C ALA A 91 11.69 8.74 -3.36
N GLU A 92 12.23 9.95 -3.28
CA GLU A 92 12.26 10.92 -4.37
C GLU A 92 13.65 11.52 -4.52
N ASP A 93 13.98 11.99 -5.73
CA ASP A 93 15.23 12.73 -6.01
C ASP A 93 15.01 14.24 -6.22
N GLY A 94 13.80 14.72 -5.91
CA GLY A 94 13.35 16.10 -6.13
C GLY A 94 12.79 16.37 -7.52
N THR A 95 12.95 15.44 -8.48
CA THR A 95 12.36 15.55 -9.82
C THR A 95 11.39 14.42 -10.14
N LYS A 96 11.56 13.28 -9.49
CA LYS A 96 10.77 12.08 -9.72
C LYS A 96 10.69 11.22 -8.47
N LEU A 97 9.66 10.38 -8.45
CA LEU A 97 9.48 9.28 -7.53
C LEU A 97 10.35 8.09 -7.97
N LEU A 98 11.10 7.50 -7.05
CA LEU A 98 12.00 6.36 -7.28
C LEU A 98 11.33 5.05 -6.84
N PRO A 99 11.62 3.89 -7.45
CA PRO A 99 11.04 2.60 -7.07
C PRO A 99 11.65 2.04 -5.77
N ALA A 100 11.67 2.86 -4.71
CA ALA A 100 12.25 2.54 -3.41
C ALA A 100 11.46 3.24 -2.30
N VAL A 101 11.51 2.70 -1.09
CA VAL A 101 10.98 3.34 0.12
C VAL A 101 11.97 4.41 0.59
N ALA A 102 11.47 5.58 1.00
CA ALA A 102 12.33 6.65 1.52
C ALA A 102 13.04 6.21 2.82
N PRO A 103 14.28 6.66 3.08
CA PRO A 103 15.07 6.21 4.23
C PRO A 103 14.38 6.34 5.59
N ILE A 104 13.54 7.36 5.79
CA ILE A 104 12.79 7.59 7.04
C ILE A 104 11.69 6.54 7.30
N TYR A 105 11.33 5.74 6.28
CA TYR A 105 10.36 4.66 6.35
C TYR A 105 11.01 3.27 6.17
N LEU A 106 12.34 3.17 6.25
CA LEU A 106 13.03 1.88 6.27
C LEU A 106 12.99 1.24 7.67
N PRO A 107 13.15 -0.09 7.80
CA PRO A 107 13.20 -0.76 9.09
C PRO A 107 14.22 -0.13 10.05
N GLY A 108 13.80 0.10 11.29
CA GLY A 108 14.60 0.74 12.34
C GLY A 108 14.55 2.27 12.35
N ALA A 109 14.06 2.90 11.27
CA ALA A 109 13.85 4.35 11.25
C ALA A 109 12.78 4.78 12.27
N LYS A 110 12.87 6.04 12.70
CA LYS A 110 11.93 6.64 13.66
C LYS A 110 11.03 7.63 12.93
N ILE A 111 9.73 7.44 13.03
CA ILE A 111 8.71 8.38 12.54
C ILE A 111 7.98 9.01 13.72
N ARG A 112 7.45 10.22 13.51
CA ARG A 112 6.61 10.91 14.50
C ARG A 112 5.17 10.97 13.98
N VAL A 113 4.23 10.57 14.82
CA VAL A 113 2.81 10.62 14.50
C VAL A 113 1.99 11.21 15.65
N THR A 114 0.83 11.79 15.33
CA THR A 114 -0.15 12.19 16.35
C THR A 114 -1.57 11.95 15.86
N ALA A 115 -2.49 11.67 16.78
CA ALA A 115 -3.93 11.57 16.52
C ALA A 115 -4.70 12.80 17.05
N ALA A 116 -3.99 13.89 17.33
CA ALA A 116 -4.57 15.09 17.89
C ALA A 116 -5.31 15.90 16.83
N ASN A 117 -6.48 16.44 17.17
CA ASN A 117 -7.26 17.26 16.25
C ASN A 117 -6.71 18.68 16.07
N SER A 118 -5.85 19.17 16.96
CA SER A 118 -5.19 20.48 16.83
C SER A 118 -3.69 20.30 16.97
N LEU A 119 -2.90 20.90 16.07
CA LEU A 119 -1.44 20.77 16.00
C LEU A 119 -0.66 21.75 16.89
N GLY A 120 -1.32 22.76 17.47
CA GLY A 120 -0.64 23.83 18.22
C GLY A 120 0.07 23.39 19.50
N ARG A 121 -0.42 22.35 20.19
CA ARG A 121 0.19 21.78 21.42
C ARG A 121 0.04 20.26 21.47
N VAL A 122 0.62 19.58 20.48
CA VAL A 122 0.48 18.13 20.37
C VAL A 122 1.57 17.35 21.09
N ARG A 123 1.17 16.20 21.62
CA ARG A 123 2.11 15.15 21.99
C ARG A 123 2.35 14.26 20.76
N TRP A 124 3.59 14.27 20.28
CA TRP A 124 4.04 13.36 19.23
C TRP A 124 4.40 12.00 19.80
N SER A 125 3.86 10.95 19.20
CA SER A 125 4.29 9.57 19.44
C SER A 125 5.46 9.26 18.52
N HIS A 126 6.53 8.70 19.07
CA HIS A 126 7.70 8.29 18.29
C HIS A 126 7.59 6.79 18.06
N LEU A 127 7.49 6.39 16.79
CA LEU A 127 7.34 5.01 16.39
C LEU A 127 8.58 4.56 15.62
N THR A 128 9.00 3.33 15.87
CA THR A 128 10.01 2.62 15.10
C THR A 128 9.32 1.89 13.97
N VAL A 129 9.76 2.13 12.75
CA VAL A 129 9.29 1.38 11.59
C VAL A 129 9.83 -0.04 11.67
N ALA A 130 8.93 -1.02 11.77
CA ALA A 130 9.26 -2.43 11.65
C ALA A 130 9.42 -2.82 10.17
N ARG A 131 8.51 -2.33 9.32
CA ARG A 131 8.50 -2.55 7.88
C ARG A 131 7.59 -1.52 7.19
N THR A 132 7.87 -1.24 5.93
CA THR A 132 6.95 -0.51 5.06
C THR A 132 6.60 -1.39 3.88
N HIS A 133 5.31 -1.64 3.69
CA HIS A 133 4.74 -2.42 2.62
C HIS A 133 4.14 -1.46 1.61
N VAL A 134 4.70 -1.39 0.40
CA VAL A 134 4.12 -0.61 -0.71
C VAL A 134 3.44 -1.58 -1.66
N HIS A 135 2.26 -1.23 -2.17
CA HIS A 135 1.57 -2.07 -3.13
C HIS A 135 2.47 -2.33 -4.36
N PRO A 136 2.75 -3.58 -4.76
CA PRO A 136 3.76 -3.87 -5.78
C PRO A 136 3.54 -3.16 -7.12
N ALA A 137 2.29 -3.14 -7.61
CA ALA A 137 1.92 -2.45 -8.85
C ALA A 137 2.32 -0.96 -8.87
N TRP A 138 2.43 -0.30 -7.72
CA TRP A 138 2.91 1.08 -7.61
C TRP A 138 4.38 1.21 -8.06
N PHE A 139 5.25 0.32 -7.57
CA PHE A 139 6.67 0.32 -7.94
C PHE A 139 6.95 -0.25 -9.32
N ASP A 140 6.16 -1.22 -9.77
CA ASP A 140 6.36 -1.89 -11.07
C ASP A 140 6.38 -0.89 -12.21
N GLN A 141 5.50 0.10 -12.15
CA GLN A 141 5.41 1.16 -13.14
C GLN A 141 6.50 2.24 -12.98
N CYS A 142 7.18 2.34 -11.84
CA CYS A 142 8.29 3.27 -11.59
C CYS A 142 9.69 2.63 -11.82
N SER A 143 9.74 1.34 -12.14
CA SER A 143 10.95 0.49 -12.03
C SER A 143 12.12 0.85 -12.97
N LEU A 144 11.88 1.50 -14.13
CA LEU A 144 12.94 1.72 -15.14
C LEU A 144 13.64 3.08 -15.05
N SER A 145 12.91 4.15 -14.74
CA SER A 145 13.46 5.52 -14.75
C SER A 145 12.96 6.39 -13.61
N GLY A 146 12.16 5.83 -12.69
CA GLY A 146 11.27 6.60 -11.82
C GLY A 146 10.02 7.11 -12.56
N CYS A 147 9.08 7.62 -11.79
CA CYS A 147 7.77 8.09 -12.23
C CYS A 147 7.55 9.56 -11.86
N GLY A 148 6.69 10.25 -12.60
CA GLY A 148 6.27 11.61 -12.26
C GLY A 148 5.39 11.61 -11.01
N PHE A 149 5.21 12.78 -10.37
CA PHE A 149 4.32 12.92 -9.22
C PHE A 149 2.83 12.71 -9.56
N ASP A 150 2.48 12.74 -10.85
CA ASP A 150 1.16 12.41 -11.41
C ASP A 150 1.00 10.90 -11.69
N HIS A 151 1.80 10.04 -11.04
CA HIS A 151 1.80 8.58 -11.25
C HIS A 151 0.43 7.93 -11.09
N ALA A 152 -0.38 8.43 -10.15
CA ALA A 152 -1.75 7.99 -9.92
C ALA A 152 -2.67 8.12 -11.17
N LEU A 153 -2.31 8.97 -12.13
CA LEU A 153 -3.09 9.25 -13.34
C LEU A 153 -2.52 8.58 -14.61
N ARG A 154 -1.42 7.83 -14.51
CA ARG A 154 -0.72 7.29 -15.69
C ARG A 154 -0.89 5.78 -15.83
N GLY A 155 -0.77 5.31 -17.07
CA GLY A 155 -0.76 3.88 -17.40
C GLY A 155 -2.01 3.17 -16.88
N GLU A 156 -1.80 2.06 -16.14
CA GLU A 156 -2.88 1.28 -15.53
C GLU A 156 -3.36 1.86 -14.18
N ALA A 157 -2.94 3.08 -13.85
CA ALA A 157 -3.28 3.79 -12.62
C ALA A 157 -3.08 2.91 -11.38
N PRO A 158 -1.83 2.62 -10.99
CA PRO A 158 -1.56 1.65 -9.95
C PRO A 158 -2.06 2.19 -8.60
N PRO A 159 -2.53 1.32 -7.68
CA PRO A 159 -3.06 1.77 -6.40
C PRO A 159 -1.97 2.44 -5.56
N ASP A 160 -2.18 3.72 -5.26
CA ASP A 160 -1.33 4.52 -4.38
C ASP A 160 -1.54 4.16 -2.91
N LEU A 161 -1.08 2.97 -2.52
CA LEU A 161 -1.32 2.39 -1.21
C LEU A 161 -0.03 1.85 -0.59
N ALA A 162 0.16 2.17 0.69
CA ALA A 162 1.18 1.59 1.54
C ALA A 162 0.66 1.32 2.95
N ILE A 163 1.31 0.37 3.64
CA ILE A 163 1.09 0.09 5.05
C ILE A 163 2.44 0.18 5.76
N ILE A 164 2.51 1.01 6.79
CA ILE A 164 3.65 1.06 7.71
C ILE A 164 3.33 0.15 8.90
N GLU A 165 4.16 -0.88 9.09
CA GLU A 165 4.18 -1.72 10.27
C GLU A 165 5.15 -1.12 11.29
N THR A 166 4.72 -0.95 12.54
CA THR A 166 5.51 -0.33 13.61
C THR A 166 5.86 -1.31 14.71
N VAL A 167 6.90 -1.03 15.50
CA VAL A 167 7.24 -1.83 16.69
C VAL A 167 6.31 -1.50 17.84
N GLU A 168 6.13 -0.21 18.10
CA GLU A 168 5.21 0.35 19.08
C GLU A 168 3.79 0.47 18.51
N GLU A 169 2.79 0.55 19.38
CA GLU A 169 1.41 0.81 18.94
C GLU A 169 1.22 2.29 18.58
N PRO A 170 0.69 2.62 17.38
CA PRO A 170 0.32 3.99 17.03
C PRO A 170 -0.79 4.53 17.95
N PRO A 171 -0.88 5.85 18.18
CA PRO A 171 -1.96 6.45 18.94
C PRO A 171 -3.30 6.36 18.18
N GLY A 172 -4.41 6.74 18.83
CA GLY A 172 -5.74 6.79 18.20
C GLY A 172 -6.48 5.45 18.18
N ALA A 173 -7.71 5.47 17.67
CA ALA A 173 -8.55 4.28 17.52
C ALA A 173 -8.09 3.43 16.33
N ILE A 174 -8.43 2.14 16.33
CA ILE A 174 -8.24 1.26 15.16
C ILE A 174 -9.49 1.36 14.28
N ALA A 175 -9.35 1.84 13.04
CA ALA A 175 -10.42 1.80 12.06
C ALA A 175 -10.51 0.44 11.36
N LYS A 176 -11.74 0.06 10.99
CA LYS A 176 -11.99 -1.09 10.13
C LYS A 176 -11.83 -0.68 8.67
N ILE A 177 -11.17 -1.53 7.89
CA ILE A 177 -11.16 -1.43 6.43
C ILE A 177 -12.40 -2.11 5.88
N ASP A 178 -13.01 -1.51 4.87
CA ASP A 178 -14.18 -2.03 4.17
C ASP A 178 -13.85 -2.21 2.68
N PHE A 179 -13.90 -3.47 2.25
CA PHE A 179 -13.58 -3.89 0.90
C PHE A 179 -14.80 -3.92 -0.02
N GLU A 180 -15.97 -3.49 0.41
CA GLU A 180 -17.15 -3.42 -0.45
C GLU A 180 -17.02 -2.30 -1.49
N PRO A 181 -17.37 -2.53 -2.76
CA PRO A 181 -17.25 -1.54 -3.83
C PRO A 181 -17.94 -0.20 -3.52
N VAL A 182 -17.18 0.89 -3.62
CA VAL A 182 -17.68 2.27 -3.55
C VAL A 182 -18.35 2.67 -4.87
N ARG A 183 -19.59 3.16 -4.82
CA ARG A 183 -20.43 3.49 -5.99
C ARG A 183 -20.71 4.99 -6.13
N PRO A 184 -20.93 5.53 -7.35
CA PRO A 184 -21.39 6.90 -7.53
C PRO A 184 -22.65 7.23 -6.71
N GLY A 185 -22.67 8.43 -6.11
CA GLY A 185 -23.73 8.91 -5.23
C GLY A 185 -23.59 8.49 -3.75
N GLU A 186 -22.69 7.56 -3.44
CA GLU A 186 -22.45 7.10 -2.07
C GLU A 186 -21.86 8.21 -1.20
N LYS A 187 -22.35 8.34 0.04
CA LYS A 187 -21.94 9.38 0.98
C LYS A 187 -20.67 8.97 1.73
N LEU A 188 -19.68 9.84 1.71
CA LEU A 188 -18.37 9.62 2.30
C LEU A 188 -17.95 10.79 3.20
N ILE A 189 -16.95 10.56 4.03
CA ILE A 189 -16.23 11.56 4.79
C ILE A 189 -14.78 11.54 4.33
N ILE A 190 -14.28 12.68 3.86
CA ILE A 190 -12.86 12.92 3.62
C ILE A 190 -12.30 13.76 4.77
N ASN A 191 -11.04 13.55 5.11
CA ASN A 191 -10.36 14.26 6.19
C ASN A 191 -8.84 14.30 5.96
N GLY A 192 -8.18 15.23 6.64
CA GLY A 192 -6.73 15.32 6.64
C GLY A 192 -6.19 16.54 7.39
N TYR A 193 -4.86 16.61 7.42
CA TYR A 193 -4.07 17.71 8.00
C TYR A 193 -3.42 18.57 6.92
N GLY A 194 -3.96 18.55 5.69
CA GLY A 194 -3.44 19.30 4.57
C GLY A 194 -3.77 20.77 4.60
N CYS A 195 -3.25 21.48 3.60
CA CYS A 195 -3.31 22.93 3.57
C CYS A 195 -4.75 23.50 3.66
N GLU A 196 -4.84 24.76 4.10
CA GLU A 196 -6.14 25.41 4.35
C GLU A 196 -6.60 26.35 3.22
N ALA A 197 -5.66 26.87 2.43
CA ALA A 197 -5.92 27.96 1.48
C ALA A 197 -5.86 27.51 0.02
N THR A 198 -4.71 27.03 -0.43
CA THR A 198 -4.45 26.65 -1.82
C THR A 198 -3.24 25.74 -1.92
N ALA A 199 -3.28 24.78 -2.83
CA ALA A 199 -2.15 23.89 -3.12
C ALA A 199 -0.92 24.63 -3.64
N LEU A 200 -1.08 25.85 -4.17
CA LEU A 200 0.02 26.67 -4.70
C LEU A 200 0.81 27.38 -3.60
N ARG A 201 0.19 27.63 -2.45
CA ARG A 201 0.78 28.27 -1.27
C ARG A 201 0.20 27.61 -0.02
N PRO A 202 0.68 26.40 0.30
CA PRO A 202 0.11 25.64 1.38
C PRO A 202 0.45 26.31 2.71
N ASP A 203 -0.54 26.97 3.33
CA ASP A 203 -0.49 27.28 4.75
C ASP A 203 -0.72 25.98 5.52
N PRO A 204 0.15 25.61 6.47
CA PRO A 204 0.01 24.37 7.21
C PRO A 204 -1.29 24.37 8.00
N ALA A 205 -1.96 23.21 8.07
CA ALA A 205 -3.17 23.07 8.87
C ALA A 205 -2.90 23.40 10.35
N GLU A 206 -3.83 24.06 11.00
CA GLU A 206 -3.82 24.20 12.45
C GLU A 206 -4.32 22.93 13.16
N GLY A 207 -4.95 22.01 12.41
CA GLY A 207 -5.59 20.82 12.96
C GLY A 207 -6.16 19.85 11.93
N LEU A 208 -6.78 18.78 12.43
CA LEU A 208 -7.51 17.78 11.65
C LEU A 208 -8.84 18.33 11.20
N LYS A 209 -9.11 18.18 9.92
CA LYS A 209 -10.32 18.68 9.29
C LYS A 209 -11.05 17.57 8.59
N TYR A 210 -12.37 17.74 8.42
CA TYR A 210 -13.18 16.80 7.68
C TYR A 210 -14.28 17.49 6.88
N ALA A 211 -14.76 16.79 5.86
CA ALA A 211 -15.92 17.19 5.11
C ALA A 211 -16.72 15.96 4.69
N ARG A 212 -18.04 16.13 4.65
CA ARG A 212 -18.94 15.16 4.03
C ARG A 212 -18.99 15.43 2.54
N THR A 213 -18.96 14.37 1.75
CA THR A 213 -19.00 14.45 0.30
C THR A 213 -19.76 13.26 -0.27
N LYS A 214 -19.84 13.18 -1.59
CA LYS A 214 -20.40 12.04 -2.31
C LYS A 214 -19.48 11.62 -3.44
N VAL A 215 -19.49 10.35 -3.75
CA VAL A 215 -18.79 9.82 -4.93
C VAL A 215 -19.47 10.37 -6.19
N ILE A 216 -18.69 10.81 -7.17
CA ILE A 216 -19.20 11.23 -8.48
C ILE A 216 -18.91 10.15 -9.53
N ALA A 217 -19.61 10.22 -10.66
CA ALA A 217 -19.25 9.40 -11.81
C ALA A 217 -17.86 9.86 -12.28
N GLY A 218 -16.93 8.91 -12.45
CA GLY A 218 -15.53 9.24 -12.71
C GLY A 218 -15.37 10.10 -13.96
N THR A 219 -14.68 11.22 -13.81
CA THR A 219 -14.25 12.11 -14.88
C THR A 219 -12.88 11.74 -15.41
N VAL A 220 -12.07 11.01 -14.61
CA VAL A 220 -10.81 10.43 -15.07
C VAL A 220 -11.05 9.17 -15.91
N GLY A 221 -10.11 8.89 -16.81
CA GLY A 221 -10.21 7.80 -17.79
C GLY A 221 -10.57 6.45 -17.17
N LEU A 222 -11.18 5.57 -17.97
CA LEU A 222 -11.72 4.27 -17.52
C LEU A 222 -10.69 3.42 -16.74
N ASP A 223 -9.42 3.49 -17.11
CA ASP A 223 -8.35 2.72 -16.45
C ASP A 223 -8.14 3.14 -14.99
N ALA A 224 -8.28 4.44 -14.69
CA ALA A 224 -8.18 4.94 -13.32
C ALA A 224 -9.40 4.58 -12.46
N GLN A 225 -10.56 4.30 -13.05
CA GLN A 225 -11.77 3.95 -12.30
C GLN A 225 -11.68 2.61 -11.57
N TYR A 226 -10.74 1.74 -11.96
CA TYR A 226 -10.50 0.47 -11.27
C TYR A 226 -9.73 0.64 -9.96
N SER A 227 -8.81 1.61 -9.91
CA SER A 227 -7.94 1.84 -8.75
C SER A 227 -8.36 3.03 -7.92
N TYR A 228 -9.19 3.92 -8.48
CA TYR A 228 -9.58 5.17 -7.88
C TYR A 228 -11.10 5.37 -7.92
N PHE A 229 -11.57 6.22 -7.02
CA PHE A 229 -12.88 6.85 -7.14
C PHE A 229 -12.75 8.35 -6.87
N GLU A 230 -13.71 9.11 -7.38
CA GLU A 230 -13.67 10.57 -7.33
C GLU A 230 -14.75 11.13 -6.42
N THR A 231 -14.43 12.27 -5.80
CA THR A 231 -15.38 13.15 -5.14
C THR A 231 -15.16 14.57 -5.65
N PRO A 232 -16.18 15.44 -5.68
CA PRO A 232 -15.99 16.81 -6.13
C PRO A 232 -15.06 17.56 -5.16
N GLY A 233 -14.29 18.50 -5.72
CA GLY A 233 -13.60 19.56 -5.01
C GLY A 233 -14.40 20.87 -5.04
N ARG A 234 -13.84 21.91 -4.44
CA ARG A 234 -14.50 23.21 -4.26
C ARG A 234 -14.68 23.96 -5.58
N ALA A 235 -13.75 23.83 -6.52
CA ALA A 235 -13.86 24.48 -7.82
C ALA A 235 -15.02 23.89 -8.67
N GLY A 236 -15.33 22.60 -8.50
CA GLY A 236 -16.40 21.93 -9.24
C GLY A 236 -17.81 22.19 -8.70
N ASP A 237 -18.07 21.82 -7.44
CA ASP A 237 -19.42 21.82 -6.85
C ASP A 237 -19.49 22.49 -5.45
N GLY A 238 -18.44 23.19 -5.03
CA GLY A 238 -18.36 23.79 -3.68
C GLY A 238 -18.15 22.78 -2.55
N ALA A 239 -17.76 21.54 -2.87
CA ALA A 239 -17.36 20.53 -1.89
C ALA A 239 -15.96 20.83 -1.33
N ALA A 240 -15.49 20.08 -0.33
CA ALA A 240 -14.13 20.27 0.18
C ALA A 240 -13.07 19.76 -0.82
N SER A 241 -12.02 20.53 -1.05
CA SER A 241 -10.85 20.12 -1.84
C SER A 241 -9.74 19.55 -0.96
N LEU A 242 -9.09 18.49 -1.46
CA LEU A 242 -7.80 18.01 -0.94
C LEU A 242 -6.68 18.99 -1.30
N CYS A 243 -5.62 18.97 -0.49
CA CYS A 243 -4.41 19.78 -0.65
C CYS A 243 -3.15 18.99 -0.21
N PRO A 244 -1.90 19.44 -0.47
CA PRO A 244 -0.72 18.82 0.13
C PRO A 244 -0.86 18.72 1.66
N GLY A 245 -0.48 17.58 2.21
CA GLY A 245 -0.73 17.21 3.62
C GLY A 245 -1.93 16.29 3.84
N ASP A 246 -2.93 16.29 2.95
CA ASP A 246 -4.08 15.37 3.05
C ASP A 246 -3.78 13.97 2.50
N SER A 247 -2.73 13.86 1.68
CA SER A 247 -2.25 12.61 1.10
C SER A 247 -2.10 11.52 2.14
N GLY A 248 -2.59 10.33 1.82
CA GLY A 248 -2.61 9.17 2.72
C GLY A 248 -3.77 9.17 3.73
N GLY A 249 -4.52 10.26 3.85
CA GLY A 249 -5.66 10.36 4.75
C GLY A 249 -6.78 9.38 4.41
N PRO A 250 -7.48 8.83 5.43
CA PRO A 250 -8.55 7.88 5.20
C PRO A 250 -9.81 8.53 4.65
N VAL A 251 -10.46 7.84 3.71
CA VAL A 251 -11.81 8.14 3.27
C VAL A 251 -12.77 7.17 3.94
N TYR A 252 -13.69 7.70 4.76
CA TYR A 252 -14.65 6.87 5.48
C TYR A 252 -15.98 6.80 4.76
N ARG A 253 -16.57 5.61 4.73
CA ARG A 253 -17.99 5.41 4.44
C ARG A 253 -18.81 5.84 5.66
N GLU A 254 -19.84 6.67 5.45
CA GLU A 254 -20.74 7.06 6.53
C GLU A 254 -21.39 5.83 7.18
N GLY A 255 -21.44 5.80 8.52
CA GLY A 255 -21.99 4.69 9.29
C GLY A 255 -21.52 4.70 10.74
N ASN A 256 -22.05 3.80 11.56
CA ASN A 256 -21.56 3.56 12.91
C ASN A 256 -21.35 2.05 13.12
N PRO A 257 -20.09 1.56 13.18
CA PRO A 257 -18.84 2.33 13.14
C PRO A 257 -18.50 2.84 11.73
N LEU A 258 -17.66 3.87 11.67
CA LEU A 258 -17.02 4.31 10.43
C LEU A 258 -16.07 3.24 9.90
N ARG A 259 -15.96 3.18 8.58
CA ARG A 259 -15.13 2.19 7.87
C ARG A 259 -14.37 2.87 6.75
N ILE A 260 -13.08 2.56 6.61
CA ILE A 260 -12.23 3.15 5.57
C ILE A 260 -12.47 2.39 4.28
N VAL A 261 -12.80 3.13 3.21
CA VAL A 261 -13.04 2.59 1.87
C VAL A 261 -12.03 3.08 0.83
N GLY A 262 -11.24 4.10 1.18
CA GLY A 262 -10.23 4.66 0.32
C GLY A 262 -9.15 5.45 1.07
N VAL A 263 -8.16 5.89 0.32
CA VAL A 263 -7.04 6.71 0.79
C VAL A 263 -6.91 7.93 -0.11
N ASN A 264 -6.88 9.14 0.45
CA ASN A 264 -6.63 10.38 -0.29
C ASN A 264 -5.30 10.24 -1.04
N SER A 265 -5.32 10.35 -2.37
CA SER A 265 -4.15 10.05 -3.20
C SER A 265 -3.76 11.21 -4.09
N TYR A 266 -4.72 11.80 -4.80
CA TYR A 266 -4.44 12.83 -5.80
C TYR A 266 -5.61 13.81 -5.94
N TYR A 267 -5.45 14.84 -6.76
CA TYR A 267 -6.49 15.81 -7.09
C TYR A 267 -6.20 16.50 -8.43
N THR A 268 -7.25 17.00 -9.10
CA THR A 268 -7.13 17.73 -10.37
C THR A 268 -7.50 19.19 -10.20
N PHE A 269 -7.09 20.03 -11.15
CA PHE A 269 -7.42 21.45 -11.22
C PHE A 269 -7.98 21.76 -12.61
N ASP A 270 -9.00 22.61 -12.68
CA ASP A 270 -9.54 23.21 -13.92
C ASP A 270 -9.00 24.63 -14.18
N ASP A 271 -8.41 25.25 -13.16
CA ASP A 271 -7.84 26.60 -13.20
C ASP A 271 -6.55 26.76 -12.38
N ASP A 272 -6.03 27.98 -12.34
CA ASP A 272 -4.80 28.35 -11.62
C ASP A 272 -5.06 28.80 -10.17
N SER A 273 -6.25 28.54 -9.61
CA SER A 273 -6.57 28.92 -8.21
C SER A 273 -5.78 28.09 -7.19
N GLY A 274 -5.32 26.90 -7.60
CA GLY A 274 -4.75 25.91 -6.70
C GLY A 274 -5.77 25.29 -5.75
N VAL A 275 -7.05 25.39 -6.07
CA VAL A 275 -8.15 24.70 -5.39
C VAL A 275 -8.62 23.56 -6.29
N SER A 276 -8.67 22.33 -5.78
CA SER A 276 -8.99 21.19 -6.65
C SER A 276 -10.42 21.24 -7.20
N GLU A 277 -10.57 20.82 -8.46
CA GLU A 277 -11.85 20.55 -9.11
C GLU A 277 -12.38 19.18 -8.70
N THR A 278 -11.50 18.15 -8.69
CA THR A 278 -11.82 16.80 -8.25
C THR A 278 -10.77 16.27 -7.30
N ASN A 279 -11.21 15.40 -6.39
CA ASN A 279 -10.34 14.67 -5.47
C ASN A 279 -10.35 13.19 -5.84
N LEU A 280 -9.17 12.57 -5.91
CA LEU A 280 -8.98 11.16 -6.24
C LEU A 280 -8.54 10.37 -5.01
N HIS A 281 -9.20 9.23 -4.83
CA HIS A 281 -9.02 8.36 -3.68
C HIS A 281 -8.66 6.95 -4.12
N ALA A 282 -7.52 6.43 -3.68
CA ALA A 282 -7.13 5.05 -3.95
C ALA A 282 -8.13 4.10 -3.28
N ARG A 283 -8.72 3.22 -4.08
CA ARG A 283 -9.83 2.32 -3.72
C ARG A 283 -9.32 1.09 -2.98
N LEU A 284 -9.95 0.74 -1.86
CA LEU A 284 -9.60 -0.47 -1.10
C LEU A 284 -10.34 -1.73 -1.57
N SER A 285 -11.49 -1.58 -2.25
CA SER A 285 -12.36 -2.68 -2.67
C SER A 285 -11.83 -3.60 -3.78
N GLY A 286 -10.55 -3.51 -4.14
CA GLY A 286 -9.88 -4.48 -5.02
C GLY A 286 -10.31 -4.44 -6.49
N GLY A 287 -9.83 -3.46 -7.26
CA GLY A 287 -9.87 -3.51 -8.73
C GLY A 287 -8.91 -4.55 -9.33
N ASN A 288 -8.41 -4.31 -10.55
CA ASN A 288 -7.50 -5.22 -11.26
C ASN A 288 -6.21 -5.55 -10.48
N HIS A 289 -5.87 -4.75 -9.48
CA HIS A 289 -4.65 -4.85 -8.69
C HIS A 289 -4.75 -5.71 -7.42
N ARG A 290 -5.89 -6.36 -7.14
CA ARG A 290 -6.07 -7.27 -5.98
C ARG A 290 -5.75 -6.64 -4.62
N VAL A 291 -6.09 -5.36 -4.44
CA VAL A 291 -5.78 -4.57 -3.24
C VAL A 291 -6.23 -5.26 -1.94
N SER A 292 -7.44 -5.79 -1.89
CA SER A 292 -7.97 -6.46 -0.69
C SER A 292 -7.10 -7.65 -0.28
N SER A 293 -6.76 -8.53 -1.23
CA SER A 293 -5.88 -9.67 -0.98
C SER A 293 -4.47 -9.24 -0.55
N TRP A 294 -3.93 -8.16 -1.13
CA TRP A 294 -2.65 -7.59 -0.69
C TRP A 294 -2.71 -7.08 0.75
N ILE A 295 -3.78 -6.36 1.12
CA ILE A 295 -3.97 -5.88 2.50
C ILE A 295 -4.12 -7.06 3.45
N GLU A 296 -5.02 -8.01 3.18
CA GLU A 296 -5.20 -9.21 3.99
C GLU A 296 -3.88 -9.97 4.19
N HIS A 297 -3.07 -10.05 3.14
CA HIS A 297 -1.74 -10.62 3.21
C HIS A 297 -0.80 -9.85 4.14
N VAL A 298 -0.78 -8.51 4.09
CA VAL A 298 0.04 -7.69 5.00
C VAL A 298 -0.38 -7.89 6.47
N PHE A 299 -1.68 -8.05 6.73
CA PHE A 299 -2.22 -8.24 8.08
C PHE A 299 -2.13 -9.67 8.60
N ALA A 300 -1.96 -10.65 7.72
CA ALA A 300 -1.86 -12.03 8.12
C ALA A 300 -0.63 -12.21 9.03
N PRO A 301 -0.77 -12.88 10.19
CA PRO A 301 0.40 -13.21 10.99
C PRO A 301 1.35 -14.01 10.09
N LEU A 302 2.65 -13.71 10.19
CA LEU A 302 3.66 -14.56 9.56
C LEU A 302 3.37 -16.00 10.01
N PRO A 303 3.14 -16.92 9.06
CA PRO A 303 2.78 -18.27 9.43
C PRO A 303 3.90 -18.88 10.27
N SER A 304 3.57 -19.66 11.30
CA SER A 304 4.57 -20.30 12.17
C SER A 304 5.07 -21.64 11.60
N THR A 305 4.57 -22.05 10.44
CA THR A 305 4.88 -23.35 9.82
C THR A 305 5.45 -23.15 8.42
N CYS A 306 6.31 -24.06 7.99
CA CYS A 306 6.92 -24.03 6.65
C CYS A 306 5.90 -23.96 5.51
N GLU A 307 4.84 -24.77 5.61
CA GLU A 307 3.76 -24.81 4.64
C GLU A 307 2.96 -23.48 4.63
N GLY A 308 2.80 -22.86 5.80
CA GLY A 308 2.17 -21.56 5.89
C GLY A 308 3.00 -20.46 5.22
N ILE A 309 4.31 -20.37 5.50
CA ILE A 309 5.13 -19.25 5.01
C ILE A 309 5.41 -19.37 3.51
N ALA A 310 5.44 -20.55 2.93
CA ALA A 310 5.59 -20.65 1.48
C ALA A 310 4.33 -20.31 0.69
N ARG A 311 3.13 -20.56 1.25
CA ARG A 311 1.89 -19.94 0.75
C ARG A 311 1.86 -18.41 0.95
N TYR A 312 2.70 -17.89 1.84
CA TYR A 312 2.94 -16.47 2.04
C TYR A 312 3.92 -15.89 1.00
N SER A 313 4.53 -16.72 0.17
CA SER A 313 5.23 -16.24 -1.02
C SER A 313 4.16 -15.81 -2.03
N PRO A 314 4.14 -14.55 -2.50
CA PRO A 314 3.06 -14.06 -3.37
C PRO A 314 3.19 -14.68 -4.76
N GLY A 315 2.70 -15.90 -4.92
CA GLY A 315 2.72 -16.69 -6.16
C GLY A 315 1.78 -16.18 -7.26
N THR A 316 1.31 -14.93 -7.23
CA THR A 316 0.40 -14.43 -8.29
C THR A 316 0.61 -12.97 -8.72
N LEU A 317 1.72 -12.32 -8.36
CA LEU A 317 2.04 -11.01 -8.91
C LEU A 317 2.99 -11.13 -10.11
N PRO A 318 2.69 -10.49 -11.26
CA PRO A 318 3.59 -10.51 -12.40
C PRO A 318 4.89 -9.78 -12.06
N GLU A 319 6.00 -10.51 -12.07
CA GLU A 319 7.35 -10.02 -12.39
C GLU A 319 8.07 -8.99 -11.49
N THR A 320 7.82 -8.93 -10.17
CA THR A 320 8.82 -8.36 -9.21
C THR A 320 9.85 -9.42 -8.77
N LYS A 321 10.60 -9.97 -9.74
CA LYS A 321 11.47 -11.15 -9.55
C LYS A 321 12.63 -10.99 -8.56
N THR A 322 13.02 -9.79 -8.13
CA THR A 322 14.33 -9.62 -7.47
C THR A 322 14.32 -9.51 -5.95
N LEU A 323 13.28 -8.98 -5.30
CA LEU A 323 13.30 -8.82 -3.83
C LEU A 323 12.31 -9.74 -3.10
N PHE A 324 11.11 -9.95 -3.65
CA PHE A 324 10.08 -10.80 -3.01
C PHE A 324 10.31 -12.30 -3.25
N GLY A 325 10.85 -12.67 -4.42
CA GLY A 325 11.32 -14.04 -4.66
C GLY A 325 12.35 -14.49 -3.60
N ARG A 326 13.20 -13.55 -3.16
CA ARG A 326 14.26 -13.80 -2.19
C ARG A 326 13.74 -14.11 -0.78
N VAL A 327 12.63 -13.52 -0.34
CA VAL A 327 12.05 -13.84 0.99
C VAL A 327 11.49 -15.27 1.00
N GLY A 328 10.81 -15.67 -0.08
CA GLY A 328 10.36 -17.05 -0.27
C GLY A 328 11.54 -18.03 -0.28
N ASP A 329 12.66 -17.67 -0.91
CA ASP A 329 13.89 -18.47 -0.90
C ASP A 329 14.47 -18.63 0.50
N LEU A 330 14.59 -17.55 1.28
CA LEU A 330 15.07 -17.60 2.67
C LEU A 330 14.22 -18.56 3.52
N VAL A 331 12.91 -18.47 3.41
CA VAL A 331 12.00 -19.34 4.15
C VAL A 331 12.14 -20.78 3.72
N ARG A 332 12.17 -21.04 2.40
CA ARG A 332 12.33 -22.39 1.84
C ARG A 332 13.66 -23.02 2.28
N ILE A 333 14.74 -22.24 2.31
CA ILE A 333 16.06 -22.67 2.76
C ILE A 333 16.03 -23.01 4.26
N GLY A 334 15.50 -22.14 5.11
CA GLY A 334 15.40 -22.42 6.55
C GLY A 334 14.53 -23.66 6.82
N CYS A 335 13.41 -23.80 6.11
CA CYS A 335 12.55 -24.98 6.18
C CYS A 335 13.24 -26.27 5.73
N ALA A 336 14.06 -26.21 4.69
CA ALA A 336 14.83 -27.36 4.23
C ALA A 336 15.86 -27.79 5.28
N ILE A 337 16.54 -26.84 5.92
CA ILE A 337 17.62 -27.09 6.88
C ILE A 337 17.08 -27.50 8.27
N GLU A 338 16.11 -26.76 8.80
CA GLU A 338 15.66 -26.88 10.20
C GLU A 338 14.35 -27.66 10.33
N GLY A 339 13.62 -27.88 9.24
CA GLY A 339 12.33 -28.57 9.25
C GLY A 339 11.19 -27.73 9.84
N HIS A 340 11.49 -26.51 10.23
CA HIS A 340 10.54 -25.47 10.60
C HIS A 340 10.94 -24.15 9.95
N ALA A 341 10.04 -23.18 9.99
CA ALA A 341 10.32 -21.87 9.47
C ALA A 341 11.45 -21.20 10.28
N PRO A 342 12.40 -20.51 9.63
CA PRO A 342 13.37 -19.69 10.34
C PRO A 342 12.65 -18.58 11.11
N ALA A 343 13.24 -18.10 12.21
CA ALA A 343 12.59 -17.07 13.02
C ALA A 343 12.34 -15.80 12.18
N PRO A 344 11.22 -15.07 12.40
CA PRO A 344 10.94 -13.85 11.66
C PRO A 344 12.04 -12.78 11.73
N SER A 345 12.81 -12.75 12.82
CA SER A 345 13.99 -11.88 12.98
C SER A 345 15.13 -12.23 12.03
N ASP A 346 15.32 -13.52 11.73
CA ASP A 346 16.41 -14.01 10.89
C ASP A 346 16.08 -13.76 9.43
N VAL A 347 14.85 -14.09 9.02
CA VAL A 347 14.32 -13.73 7.70
C VAL A 347 14.43 -12.23 7.48
N ARG A 348 14.11 -11.41 8.48
CA ARG A 348 14.23 -9.94 8.41
C ARG A 348 15.67 -9.48 8.22
N THR A 349 16.59 -10.02 9.02
CA THR A 349 18.02 -9.67 8.97
C THR A 349 18.61 -10.01 7.61
N TRP A 350 18.28 -11.19 7.09
CA TRP A 350 18.78 -11.66 5.81
C TRP A 350 18.14 -10.98 4.62
N THR A 351 16.85 -10.63 4.68
CA THR A 351 16.20 -9.81 3.64
C THR A 351 16.92 -8.48 3.45
N LEU A 352 17.31 -7.81 4.56
CA LEU A 352 18.08 -6.57 4.49
C LEU A 352 19.46 -6.81 3.85
N ARG A 353 20.18 -7.86 4.26
CA ARG A 353 21.49 -8.21 3.68
C ARG A 353 21.39 -8.49 2.18
N LEU A 354 20.39 -9.26 1.75
CA LEU A 354 20.15 -9.54 0.33
C LEU A 354 19.85 -8.25 -0.46
N SER A 355 19.12 -7.30 0.14
CA SER A 355 18.89 -5.98 -0.48
C SER A 355 20.18 -5.14 -0.59
N GLN A 356 21.17 -5.43 0.24
CA GLN A 356 22.50 -4.81 0.24
C GLN A 356 23.52 -5.59 -0.61
N GLY A 357 23.08 -6.60 -1.37
CA GLY A 357 23.92 -7.36 -2.30
C GLY A 357 24.52 -8.65 -1.74
N ALA A 358 24.11 -9.10 -0.55
CA ALA A 358 24.46 -10.45 -0.08
C ALA A 358 23.88 -11.52 -1.00
N ASP A 359 24.53 -12.68 -1.07
CA ASP A 359 24.05 -13.84 -1.82
C ASP A 359 23.10 -14.68 -0.95
N VAL A 360 22.16 -15.37 -1.58
CA VAL A 360 21.27 -16.32 -0.89
C VAL A 360 22.05 -17.52 -0.37
N THR A 361 23.20 -17.86 -0.99
CA THR A 361 24.11 -18.88 -0.46
C THR A 361 24.69 -18.49 0.89
N ASP A 362 24.96 -17.20 1.14
CA ASP A 362 25.46 -16.72 2.44
C ASP A 362 24.47 -17.02 3.57
N PHE A 363 23.16 -16.92 3.27
CA PHE A 363 22.11 -17.30 4.22
C PHE A 363 22.10 -18.81 4.47
N ALA A 364 22.15 -19.60 3.41
CA ALA A 364 22.21 -21.05 3.54
C ALA A 364 23.44 -21.50 4.34
N GLU A 365 24.59 -20.86 4.17
CA GLU A 365 25.80 -21.11 4.97
C GLU A 365 25.59 -20.80 6.44
N ALA A 366 25.02 -19.63 6.76
CA ALA A 366 24.75 -19.26 8.15
C ALA A 366 23.80 -20.24 8.84
N MET A 367 22.72 -20.65 8.15
CA MET A 367 21.77 -21.62 8.68
C MET A 367 22.38 -23.01 8.83
N LEU A 368 23.21 -23.44 7.88
CA LEU A 368 23.93 -24.71 7.99
C LEU A 368 24.92 -24.71 9.17
N ALA A 369 25.59 -23.58 9.44
CA ALA A 369 26.50 -23.44 10.56
C ALA A 369 25.78 -23.53 11.91
N GLU A 370 24.57 -22.96 12.00
CA GLU A 370 23.73 -23.07 13.21
C GLU A 370 23.17 -24.50 13.40
N ALA A 371 22.82 -25.17 12.29
CA ALA A 371 22.29 -26.53 12.30
C ALA A 371 23.35 -27.65 12.31
N GLU A 372 24.65 -27.32 12.27
CA GLU A 372 25.75 -28.27 12.01
C GLU A 372 25.72 -29.49 12.95
N ALA A 373 25.41 -29.28 14.23
CA ALA A 373 25.33 -30.36 15.23
C ALA A 373 24.19 -31.36 14.99
N SER A 374 23.19 -31.01 14.17
CA SER A 374 22.00 -31.82 13.89
C SER A 374 22.02 -32.47 12.51
N LEU A 375 22.88 -32.00 11.61
CA LEU A 375 22.93 -32.47 10.23
C LEU A 375 24.02 -33.55 10.05
N PRO A 376 23.78 -34.58 9.22
CA PRO A 376 24.79 -35.59 8.97
C PRO A 376 26.07 -35.02 8.34
N GLU A 377 27.22 -35.55 8.75
CA GLU A 377 28.52 -35.18 8.17
C GLU A 377 28.73 -35.78 6.78
N SER A 378 28.27 -37.02 6.55
CA SER A 378 28.51 -37.67 5.26
C SER A 378 27.62 -37.07 4.17
N PRO A 379 28.16 -36.83 2.94
CA PRO A 379 27.39 -36.25 1.85
C PRO A 379 26.10 -37.01 1.51
N ASP A 380 26.15 -38.34 1.55
CA ASP A 380 25.00 -39.21 1.25
C ASP A 380 23.88 -39.03 2.29
N ALA A 381 24.25 -39.05 3.57
CA ALA A 381 23.29 -38.87 4.65
C ALA A 381 22.76 -37.43 4.70
N PHE A 382 23.59 -36.44 4.37
CA PHE A 382 23.16 -35.05 4.27
C PHE A 382 22.10 -34.84 3.17
N VAL A 383 22.36 -35.32 1.96
CA VAL A 383 21.41 -35.23 0.83
C VAL A 383 20.10 -35.94 1.16
N ALA A 384 20.18 -37.16 1.72
CA ALA A 384 19.00 -37.93 2.09
C ALA A 384 18.20 -37.26 3.23
N ALA A 385 18.89 -36.74 4.25
CA ALA A 385 18.27 -36.06 5.38
C ALA A 385 17.53 -34.79 4.94
N LEU A 386 18.18 -33.93 4.15
CA LEU A 386 17.58 -32.69 3.65
C LEU A 386 16.33 -32.97 2.81
N TRP A 387 16.41 -33.98 1.93
CA TRP A 387 15.27 -34.37 1.11
C TRP A 387 14.12 -34.94 1.95
N ASN A 388 14.40 -35.84 2.89
CA ASN A 388 13.37 -36.42 3.74
C ASN A 388 12.73 -35.39 4.68
N GLN A 389 13.54 -34.49 5.26
CA GLN A 389 13.06 -33.41 6.10
C GLN A 389 12.20 -32.42 5.32
N GLY A 390 12.65 -32.03 4.12
CA GLY A 390 11.94 -31.09 3.29
C GLY A 390 10.69 -31.66 2.62
N LEU A 391 10.79 -32.88 2.08
CA LEU A 391 9.77 -33.52 1.23
C LEU A 391 9.04 -34.69 1.88
N GLY A 392 9.36 -35.05 3.13
CA GLY A 392 8.70 -36.13 3.88
C GLY A 392 8.69 -37.48 3.14
N THR A 393 9.60 -37.65 2.19
CA THR A 393 9.70 -38.81 1.31
C THR A 393 11.17 -39.14 1.13
N GLU A 394 11.50 -40.40 0.89
CA GLU A 394 12.87 -40.80 0.60
C GLU A 394 13.24 -40.41 -0.84
N LEU A 395 14.43 -39.82 -1.01
CA LEU A 395 14.99 -39.57 -2.34
C LEU A 395 15.45 -40.90 -2.95
N HIS A 396 15.15 -41.11 -4.23
CA HIS A 396 15.63 -42.30 -4.94
C HIS A 396 17.17 -42.35 -4.92
N GLY A 397 17.74 -43.52 -4.60
CA GLY A 397 19.19 -43.69 -4.35
C GLY A 397 20.10 -43.15 -5.46
N ALA A 398 19.72 -43.30 -6.73
CA ALA A 398 20.50 -42.74 -7.85
C ALA A 398 20.67 -41.20 -7.80
N TRP A 399 19.71 -40.47 -7.26
CA TRP A 399 19.82 -39.01 -7.07
C TRP A 399 20.65 -38.67 -5.83
N VAL A 400 20.55 -39.47 -4.75
CA VAL A 400 21.45 -39.37 -3.59
C VAL A 400 22.89 -39.53 -4.06
N ASP A 401 23.19 -40.59 -4.82
CA ASP A 401 24.53 -40.87 -5.35
C ASP A 401 25.05 -39.74 -6.24
N TYR A 402 24.20 -39.17 -7.09
CA TYR A 402 24.54 -38.06 -7.97
C TYR A 402 24.95 -36.81 -7.18
N TYR A 403 24.07 -36.30 -6.31
CA TYR A 403 24.35 -35.07 -5.55
C TYR A 403 25.45 -35.27 -4.50
N ALA A 404 25.47 -36.41 -3.81
CA ALA A 404 26.57 -36.75 -2.90
C ALA A 404 27.91 -36.86 -3.65
N GLY A 405 27.88 -37.35 -4.90
CA GLY A 405 29.04 -37.36 -5.79
C GLY A 405 29.56 -35.95 -6.12
N LEU A 406 28.68 -34.99 -6.38
CA LEU A 406 29.05 -33.59 -6.60
C LEU A 406 29.65 -32.94 -5.34
N LEU A 407 29.06 -33.20 -4.16
CA LEU A 407 29.55 -32.74 -2.86
C LEU A 407 30.95 -33.31 -2.55
N ARG A 408 31.15 -34.63 -2.71
CA ARG A 408 32.45 -35.29 -2.48
C ARG A 408 33.55 -34.75 -3.38
N LYS A 409 33.22 -34.37 -4.62
CA LYS A 409 34.16 -33.80 -5.58
C LYS A 409 34.41 -32.30 -5.36
N GLY A 410 33.68 -31.65 -4.45
CA GLY A 410 33.72 -30.21 -4.25
C GLY A 410 33.20 -29.40 -5.45
N THR A 411 32.45 -30.03 -6.35
CA THR A 411 31.82 -29.37 -7.52
C THR A 411 30.53 -28.63 -7.12
N LEU A 412 29.97 -29.00 -5.97
CA LEU A 412 28.83 -28.36 -5.34
C LEU A 412 29.14 -28.25 -3.85
N SER A 413 28.91 -27.11 -3.23
CA SER A 413 28.99 -26.94 -1.78
C SER A 413 27.70 -27.41 -1.10
N ARG A 414 27.70 -27.56 0.24
CA ARG A 414 26.47 -27.87 0.99
C ARG A 414 25.44 -26.74 0.87
N SER A 415 25.88 -25.47 0.92
CA SER A 415 25.01 -24.29 0.80
C SER A 415 24.39 -24.18 -0.60
N GLU A 416 25.19 -24.38 -1.65
CA GLU A 416 24.71 -24.41 -3.04
C GLU A 416 23.70 -25.54 -3.27
N PHE A 417 23.92 -26.72 -2.68
CA PHE A 417 22.95 -27.82 -2.73
C PHE A 417 21.64 -27.45 -2.04
N VAL A 418 21.67 -26.84 -0.84
CA VAL A 418 20.44 -26.41 -0.15
C VAL A 418 19.66 -25.40 -0.98
N VAL A 419 20.33 -24.39 -1.54
CA VAL A 419 19.68 -23.39 -2.41
C VAL A 419 19.05 -24.08 -3.63
N THR A 420 19.78 -25.02 -4.25
CA THR A 420 19.29 -25.81 -5.40
C THR A 420 18.06 -26.65 -5.02
N PHE A 421 18.10 -27.34 -3.88
CA PHE A 421 17.00 -28.16 -3.38
C PHE A 421 15.76 -27.30 -3.05
N ALA A 422 15.96 -26.21 -2.33
CA ALA A 422 14.92 -25.24 -1.98
C ALA A 422 14.26 -24.61 -3.22
N GLY A 423 15.01 -24.48 -4.32
CA GLY A 423 14.51 -24.01 -5.62
C GLY A 423 13.86 -25.08 -6.50
N SER A 424 13.94 -26.37 -6.14
CA SER A 424 13.44 -27.48 -6.96
C SER A 424 11.91 -27.50 -7.02
N ASP A 425 11.35 -27.87 -8.18
CA ASP A 425 9.89 -27.94 -8.38
C ASP A 425 9.20 -28.89 -7.38
N PRO A 426 9.72 -30.09 -7.05
CA PRO A 426 9.08 -30.96 -6.04
C PRO A 426 8.98 -30.29 -4.67
N PHE A 427 10.02 -29.56 -4.26
CA PHE A 427 10.02 -28.85 -2.98
C PHE A 427 9.09 -27.64 -3.03
N ARG A 428 9.11 -26.88 -4.12
CA ARG A 428 8.19 -25.76 -4.33
C ARG A 428 6.73 -26.22 -4.34
N ASP A 429 6.41 -27.31 -5.03
CA ASP A 429 5.06 -27.90 -5.08
C ASP A 429 4.54 -28.31 -3.70
N ARG A 430 5.39 -28.87 -2.85
CA ARG A 430 4.99 -29.30 -1.50
C ARG A 430 4.76 -28.11 -0.58
N VAL A 431 5.66 -27.13 -0.66
CA VAL A 431 5.70 -26.04 0.31
C VAL A 431 4.73 -24.92 -0.14
N ASP A 432 4.50 -24.75 -1.45
CA ASP A 432 3.50 -23.86 -2.06
C ASP A 432 2.72 -24.56 -3.21
N PRO A 433 1.65 -25.31 -2.90
CA PRO A 433 0.85 -26.02 -3.91
C PRO A 433 0.13 -25.10 -4.92
N ALA A 434 -0.01 -23.81 -4.61
CA ALA A 434 -0.65 -22.82 -5.48
C ALA A 434 0.27 -22.35 -6.62
N TRP A 435 1.52 -22.84 -6.65
CA TRP A 435 2.48 -22.55 -7.72
C TRP A 435 2.13 -23.28 -9.04
N ARG A 436 1.38 -24.38 -9.00
CA ARG A 436 0.91 -25.10 -10.20
C ARG A 436 -0.11 -24.29 -10.99
#